data_AF-A0A484T465-F1
#
_entry.id   AF-A0A484T465-F1
#
_cell.length_a   1.000
_cell.length_b   1.000
_cell.length_c   1.000
_cell.angle_alpha   90.00
_cell.angle_beta   90.00
_cell.angle_gamma   90.00
#
_symmetry.space_group_name_H-M   'P 1'
#
loop_
_entity.id
_entity.type
_entity.pdbx_description
1 polymer ?
#
loop_
_entity_poly.entity_id
_entity_poly.type
_entity_poly.pdbx_seq_one_letter_code
_entity_poly.pdbx_strand_id
1 'polypeptide(L)' 'MLRSALIEIDAMLDGLGLKVKQAFLMAQCEDLSYAEIARRLGVSRRSVDNYVARAMAHCCLLLP' A
#
# COMPACT_ATOMS: atom_id res chain seq x y z
N MET A 1 -16.48 -4.69 -14.88
CA MET A 1 -15.25 -5.45 -14.57
C MET A 1 -14.27 -4.68 -13.67
N LEU A 2 -14.13 -3.35 -13.76
CA LEU A 2 -13.19 -2.58 -12.91
C LEU A 2 -13.47 -2.63 -11.40
N ARG A 3 -14.75 -2.79 -11.02
CA ARG A 3 -15.19 -2.74 -9.61
C ARG A 3 -14.65 -3.91 -8.78
N SER A 4 -14.42 -5.07 -9.41
CA SER A 4 -13.95 -6.29 -8.72
C SER A 4 -12.50 -6.17 -8.27
N ALA A 5 -11.62 -5.60 -9.11
CA ALA A 5 -10.19 -5.47 -8.80
C ALA A 5 -9.93 -4.56 -7.58
N LEU A 6 -10.70 -3.48 -7.42
CA LEU A 6 -10.60 -2.60 -6.25
C LEU A 6 -11.07 -3.29 -4.96
N ILE A 7 -12.09 -4.15 -5.06
CA ILE A 7 -12.59 -4.93 -3.92
C ILE A 7 -11.56 -5.99 -3.50
N GLU A 8 -10.94 -6.65 -4.47
CA GLU A 8 -9.87 -7.63 -4.20
C GLU A 8 -8.66 -6.97 -3.54
N ILE A 9 -8.24 -5.78 -3.99
CA ILE A 9 -7.16 -5.04 -3.33
C ILE A 9 -7.55 -4.63 -1.91
N ASP A 10 -8.78 -4.16 -1.66
CA ASP A 10 -9.21 -3.78 -0.31
C ASP A 10 -9.23 -5.00 0.63
N ALA A 11 -9.73 -6.15 0.16
CA ALA A 11 -9.70 -7.41 0.90
C ALA A 11 -8.27 -7.91 1.14
N MET A 12 -7.38 -7.81 0.15
CA MET A 12 -5.97 -8.17 0.26
C MET A 12 -5.17 -7.24 1.17
N LEU A 13 -5.70 -6.07 1.52
CA LEU A 13 -5.03 -5.15 2.44
C LEU A 13 -5.72 -5.14 3.81
N ASP A 14 -6.74 -5.96 4.03
CA ASP A 14 -7.46 -5.99 5.28
C ASP A 14 -6.55 -6.39 6.47
N GLY A 15 -6.81 -5.81 7.64
CA GLY A 15 -5.93 -5.96 8.80
C GLY A 15 -4.63 -5.14 8.76
N LEU A 16 -4.28 -4.48 7.65
CA LEU A 16 -3.17 -3.53 7.62
C LEU A 16 -3.59 -2.15 8.15
N GLY A 17 -2.72 -1.54 8.96
CA GLY A 17 -2.92 -0.17 9.46
C GLY A 17 -3.06 0.86 8.32
N LEU A 18 -3.87 1.91 8.56
CA LEU A 18 -4.25 2.91 7.55
C LEU A 18 -3.08 3.49 6.74
N LYS A 19 -2.00 3.89 7.42
CA LYS A 19 -0.81 4.45 6.74
C LYS A 19 -0.12 3.46 5.80
N VAL A 20 -0.22 2.16 6.08
CA VAL A 20 0.33 1.11 5.21
C VAL A 20 -0.50 0.94 3.96
N LYS A 21 -1.83 0.92 4.11
CA LYS A 21 -2.76 0.88 2.97
C LYS A 21 -2.58 2.10 2.07
N GLN A 22 -2.53 3.29 2.66
CA GLN A 22 -2.32 4.54 1.93
C GLN A 22 -0.97 4.56 1.18
N ALA A 23 0.13 4.20 1.83
CA ALA A 23 1.45 4.17 1.19
C ALA A 23 1.48 3.21 0.00
N PHE A 24 0.87 2.04 0.15
CA PHE A 24 0.78 1.04 -0.92
C PHE A 24 -0.04 1.53 -2.11
N LEU A 25 -1.25 2.05 -1.88
CA LEU A 25 -2.11 2.56 -2.96
C LEU A 25 -1.47 3.75 -3.68
N MET A 26 -0.83 4.66 -2.94
CA MET A 26 -0.11 5.79 -3.55
C MET A 26 1.05 5.34 -4.45
N ALA A 27 1.78 4.31 -4.04
CA ALA A 27 2.89 3.76 -4.84
C ALA A 27 2.37 3.02 -6.09
N GLN A 28 1.31 2.23 -5.96
CA GLN A 28 0.86 1.32 -7.03
C GLN A 28 -0.20 1.91 -7.97
N CYS A 29 -0.98 2.90 -7.51
CA CYS A 29 -2.11 3.45 -8.25
C CYS A 29 -1.95 4.93 -8.62
N GLU A 30 -1.15 5.69 -7.86
CA GLU A 30 -0.94 7.13 -8.10
C GLU A 30 0.45 7.46 -8.69
N ASP A 31 1.30 6.45 -8.92
CA ASP A 31 2.66 6.58 -9.49
C ASP A 31 3.56 7.57 -8.71
N LEU A 32 3.32 7.72 -7.40
CA LEU A 32 4.08 8.63 -6.55
C LEU A 32 5.40 8.01 -6.10
N SER A 33 6.45 8.83 -6.07
CA SER A 33 7.72 8.43 -5.47
C SER A 33 7.59 8.27 -3.95
N TYR A 34 8.41 7.41 -3.36
CA TYR A 34 8.39 7.21 -1.90
C TYR A 34 8.72 8.48 -1.12
N ALA A 35 9.45 9.42 -1.72
CA ALA A 35 9.72 10.73 -1.12
C ALA A 35 8.45 11.60 -1.07
N GLU A 36 7.61 11.57 -2.10
CA GLU A 36 6.32 12.26 -2.11
C GLU A 36 5.35 11.65 -1.11
N ILE A 37 5.28 10.32 -1.06
CA ILE A 37 4.45 9.59 -0.10
C ILE A 37 4.89 9.91 1.34
N ALA A 38 6.19 9.93 1.61
CA ALA A 38 6.75 10.26 2.92
C ALA A 38 6.31 11.66 3.38
N ARG A 39 6.37 12.65 2.47
CA ARG A 39 5.89 14.01 2.73
C ARG A 39 4.39 14.04 2.99
N ARG A 40 3.57 13.37 2.17
CA ARG A 40 2.10 13.34 2.32
C ARG A 40 1.65 12.68 3.63
N LEU A 41 2.31 11.61 4.05
CA LEU A 41 1.95 10.86 5.26
C LEU A 41 2.61 11.39 6.54
N GLY A 42 3.49 12.40 6.44
CA GLY A 42 4.24 12.95 7.55
C GLY A 42 5.16 11.93 8.22
N VAL A 43 5.84 11.11 7.41
CA VAL A 43 6.75 10.04 7.89
C VAL A 43 8.09 10.08 7.15
N SER A 44 9.05 9.26 7.57
CA SER A 44 10.33 9.13 6.86
C SER A 44 10.18 8.28 5.59
N ARG A 45 11.09 8.46 4.61
CA ARG A 45 11.16 7.58 3.43
C ARG A 45 11.34 6.11 3.81
N ARG A 46 12.12 5.82 4.85
CA ARG A 46 12.29 4.46 5.40
C ARG A 46 10.98 3.87 5.93
N SER A 47 10.12 4.70 6.53
CA SER A 47 8.79 4.25 6.96
C SER A 47 7.94 3.86 5.76
N VAL A 48 8.00 4.63 4.66
CA VAL A 48 7.30 4.29 3.41
C VAL A 48 7.82 2.98 2.84
N ASP A 49 9.15 2.79 2.74
CA ASP A 49 9.76 1.53 2.31
C ASP A 49 9.19 0.34 3.13
N ASN A 50 9.19 0.46 4.46
CA ASN A 50 8.68 -0.57 5.36
C ASN A 50 7.16 -0.81 5.18
N TYR A 51 6.39 0.24 4.96
CA TYR A 51 4.95 0.15 4.75
C TYR A 51 4.64 -0.61 3.46
N VAL A 52 5.26 -0.21 2.35
CA VAL A 52 5.03 -0.87 1.05
C VAL A 52 5.50 -2.33 1.11
N ALA A 53 6.67 -2.60 1.69
CA ALA A 53 7.15 -3.98 1.88
C ALA A 53 6.18 -4.83 2.72
N ARG A 54 5.61 -4.27 3.80
CA ARG A 54 4.63 -4.98 4.63
C ARG A 54 3.34 -5.29 3.87
N ALA A 55 2.85 -4.33 3.08
CA ALA A 55 1.67 -4.55 2.23
C ALA A 55 1.94 -5.62 1.16
N MET A 56 3.07 -5.54 0.46
CA MET A 56 3.48 -6.55 -0.53
C MET A 56 3.59 -7.95 0.08
N ALA A 57 4.26 -8.07 1.23
CA ALA A 57 4.39 -9.35 1.92
C ALA A 57 3.03 -9.92 2.33
N HIS A 58 2.13 -9.07 2.84
CA HIS A 58 0.77 -9.48 3.18
C HIS A 58 0.00 -9.97 1.95
N CYS A 59 0.07 -9.25 0.83
CA CYS A 59 -0.52 -9.67 -0.44
C CYS A 59 0.05 -11.03 -0.91
N CYS A 60 1.38 -11.22 -0.85
CA CYS A 60 2.02 -12.47 -1.25
C CYS A 60 1.57 -13.68 -0.42
N LEU A 61 1.25 -13.50 0.86
CA LEU A 61 0.75 -14.58 1.71
C LEU A 61 -0.68 -15.02 1.39
N LEU A 62 -1.43 -14.19 0.65
CA LEU A 62 -2.82 -14.46 0.25
C LEU A 62 -2.93 -15.00 -1.17
N LEU A 63 -1.83 -15.01 -1.93
CA LEU A 63 -1.79 -15.61 -3.27
C LEU A 63 -1.72 -17.16 -3.15
N PRO A 64 -2.52 -17.90 -3.92
CA PRO A 64 -2.55 -19.36 -3.90
C PRO A 64 -1.31 -20.02 -4.51
#